data_AF-A0A848FYA0-F1
#
_entry.id   AF-A0A848FYA0-F1
#
_cell.length_a   1.000
_cell.length_b   1.000
_cell.length_c   1.000
_cell.angle_alpha   90.00
_cell.angle_beta   90.00
_cell.angle_gamma   90.00
#
_symmetry.space_group_name_H-M   'P 1'
#
loop_
_entity.id
_entity.type
_entity.pdbx_description
1 polymer ?
#
loop_
_entity_poly.entity_id
_entity_poly.type
_entity_poly.pdbx_seq_one_letter_code
_entity_poly.pdbx_strand_id
1 'polypeptide(L)'
;MQPSQYPGKNDHKTDPWKAIADFCRSYHHHEVQSMLWDWLVTAVSRTNSIYDDGKERSSLFLLYENITLLVAAAYTFHQQPGDAAPKKNSGKNAKPGAEKP
;
A
#
# COMPACT_ATOMS: atom_id res chain seq x y z
N MET A 1 25.84 -23.19 20.27
CA MET A 1 25.07 -22.79 19.07
C MET A 1 23.61 -23.04 19.37
N GLN A 2 22.79 -22.00 19.50
CA GLN A 2 21.34 -22.15 19.67
C GLN A 2 20.67 -21.96 18.30
N PRO A 3 19.73 -22.84 17.89
CA PRO A 3 19.01 -22.66 16.64
C PRO A 3 18.02 -21.51 16.77
N SER A 4 18.17 -20.49 15.92
CA SER A 4 17.20 -19.40 15.76
C SER A 4 15.92 -19.97 15.17
N GLN A 5 14.97 -20.28 16.04
CA GLN A 5 13.62 -20.65 15.69
C GLN A 5 12.90 -19.40 15.18
N TYR A 6 12.97 -19.13 13.88
CA TYR A 6 12.08 -18.16 13.24
C TYR A 6 10.67 -18.75 13.28
N PRO A 7 9.69 -18.12 13.95
CA PRO A 7 8.30 -18.56 13.88
C PRO A 7 7.74 -18.17 12.50
N GLY A 8 8.07 -18.96 11.49
CA GLY A 8 7.47 -18.89 10.17
C GLY A 8 6.08 -19.51 10.19
N LYS A 9 5.11 -18.87 10.86
CA LYS A 9 3.67 -19.12 10.67
C LYS A 9 2.89 -17.87 10.99
N ASN A 10 2.62 -17.07 9.96
CA ASN A 10 1.43 -16.24 9.91
C ASN A 10 0.78 -16.44 8.54
N ASP A 11 -0.07 -17.47 8.42
CA ASP A 11 -1.09 -17.61 7.37
C ASP A 11 -2.17 -16.53 7.59
N HIS A 12 -1.79 -15.27 7.54
CA HIS A 12 -2.73 -14.17 7.57
C HIS A 12 -3.06 -13.84 6.13
N LYS A 13 -4.19 -14.38 5.64
CA LYS A 13 -4.90 -13.79 4.51
C LYS A 13 -5.44 -12.42 4.95
N THR A 14 -4.54 -11.48 5.22
CA THR A 14 -4.89 -10.10 5.48
C THR A 14 -5.45 -9.57 4.18
N ASP A 15 -6.68 -9.07 4.23
CA ASP A 15 -7.27 -8.37 3.10
C ASP A 15 -6.27 -7.30 2.59
N PRO A 16 -5.82 -7.36 1.32
CA PRO A 16 -4.81 -6.45 0.81
C PRO A 16 -5.20 -4.98 0.99
N TRP A 17 -6.50 -4.68 0.86
CA TRP A 17 -7.02 -3.33 1.05
C TRP A 17 -6.94 -2.88 2.50
N LYS A 18 -7.30 -3.76 3.45
CA LYS A 18 -7.10 -3.49 4.87
C LYS A 18 -5.62 -3.22 5.20
N ALA A 19 -4.69 -4.01 4.64
CA ALA A 19 -3.26 -3.80 4.88
C ALA A 19 -2.77 -2.44 4.37
N ILE A 20 -3.18 -2.05 3.15
CA ILE A 20 -2.86 -0.74 2.56
C ILE A 20 -3.47 0.38 3.40
N ALA A 21 -4.74 0.26 3.79
CA ALA A 21 -5.42 1.27 4.58
C ALA A 21 -4.78 1.45 5.97
N ASP A 22 -4.45 0.35 6.64
CA ASP A 22 -3.77 0.38 7.94
C ASP A 22 -2.38 1.02 7.81
N PHE A 23 -1.63 0.72 6.74
CA PHE A 23 -0.35 1.35 6.45
C PHE A 23 -0.48 2.87 6.22
N CYS A 24 -1.37 3.29 5.33
CA CYS A 24 -1.60 4.70 5.00
C CYS A 24 -2.20 5.53 6.16
N ARG A 25 -2.79 4.88 7.17
CA ARG A 25 -3.21 5.51 8.42
C ARG A 25 -2.09 5.63 9.44
N SER A 26 -1.17 4.68 9.45
CA SER A 26 -0.08 4.61 10.43
C SER A 26 1.08 5.54 10.09
N TYR A 27 1.27 5.83 8.81
CA TYR A 27 2.35 6.69 8.32
C TYR A 27 1.79 7.76 7.40
N HIS A 28 2.41 8.94 7.37
CA HIS A 28 2.16 9.91 6.32
C HIS A 28 3.02 9.62 5.10
N HIS A 29 2.51 9.89 3.89
CA HIS A 29 3.23 9.60 2.65
C HIS A 29 4.63 10.22 2.62
N HIS A 30 4.75 11.49 3.01
CA HIS A 30 6.04 12.18 3.06
C HIS A 30 7.02 11.55 4.06
N GLU A 31 6.54 11.06 5.21
CA GLU A 31 7.39 10.39 6.19
C GLU A 31 7.97 9.10 5.63
N VAL A 32 7.15 8.29 4.95
CA VAL A 32 7.61 7.06 4.30
C VAL A 32 8.66 7.37 3.24
N GLN A 33 8.47 8.42 2.44
CA GLN A 33 9.46 8.85 1.44
C GLN A 33 10.80 9.22 2.09
N SER A 34 10.77 10.00 3.18
CA SER A 34 11.98 10.34 3.93
C SER A 34 12.67 9.11 4.51
N MET A 35 11.90 8.19 5.11
CA MET A 35 12.45 6.96 5.69
C MET A 35 13.09 6.05 4.63
N LEU A 36 12.47 5.92 3.45
CA LEU A 36 13.04 5.15 2.34
C LEU A 36 14.32 5.79 1.80
N TRP A 37 14.36 7.12 1.73
CA TRP A 37 15.57 7.84 1.32
C TRP A 37 16.70 7.64 2.33
N ASP A 38 16.43 7.82 3.61
CA ASP A 38 17.42 7.62 4.68
C ASP A 38 17.93 6.18 4.69
N TRP A 39 17.04 5.20 4.47
CA TRP A 39 17.40 3.80 4.33
C TRP A 39 18.37 3.58 3.16
N LEU A 40 18.06 4.12 1.97
CA LEU A 40 18.91 4.01 0.79
C LEU A 40 20.29 4.65 1.05
N VAL A 41 20.31 5.90 1.53
CA VAL A 41 21.55 6.63 1.82
C VAL A 41 22.40 5.88 2.82
N THR A 42 21.80 5.35 3.89
CA THR A 42 22.51 4.57 4.91
C THR A 42 23.10 3.30 4.31
N ALA A 43 22.33 2.59 3.47
CA ALA A 43 22.78 1.37 2.82
C ALA A 43 23.97 1.60 1.88
N VAL A 44 23.93 2.65 1.05
CA VAL A 44 25.00 2.94 0.08
C VAL A 44 26.22 3.66 0.67
N SER A 45 26.06 4.35 1.81
CA SER A 45 27.16 5.06 2.48
C SER A 45 27.98 4.15 3.39
N ARG A 46 27.49 2.94 3.68
CA ARG A 46 28.18 1.99 4.54
C ARG A 46 29.33 1.31 3.77
N THR A 47 30.55 1.60 4.19
CA THR A 47 31.76 0.90 3.74
C THR A 47 31.79 -0.55 4.19
N ASN A 48 32.36 -1.43 3.39
CA ASN A 48 32.43 -2.88 3.61
C ASN A 48 31.03 -3.51 3.66
N SER A 49 30.18 -3.14 2.70
CA SER A 49 28.84 -3.67 2.55
C SER A 49 28.68 -4.40 1.21
N ILE A 50 27.61 -5.18 1.06
CA ILE A 50 27.28 -5.82 -0.22
C ILE A 50 27.06 -4.79 -1.34
N TYR A 51 26.78 -3.53 -1.00
CA TYR A 51 26.52 -2.45 -1.94
C TYR A 51 27.79 -1.68 -2.35
N ASP A 52 28.98 -2.12 -1.90
CA ASP A 52 30.25 -1.68 -2.48
C ASP A 52 30.40 -2.22 -3.92
N ASP A 53 29.74 -3.34 -4.22
CA ASP A 53 29.62 -3.86 -5.58
C ASP A 53 28.62 -3.03 -6.41
N GLY A 54 29.05 -2.66 -7.63
CA GLY A 54 28.25 -1.79 -8.50
C GLY A 54 26.92 -2.41 -8.96
N LYS A 55 26.86 -3.73 -9.13
CA LYS A 55 25.64 -4.44 -9.56
C LYS A 55 24.64 -4.53 -8.41
N GLU A 56 25.10 -4.88 -7.21
CA GLU A 56 24.26 -4.92 -6.02
C GLU A 56 23.72 -3.54 -5.67
N ARG A 57 24.57 -2.50 -5.78
CA ARG A 57 24.15 -1.11 -5.61
C ARG A 57 23.10 -0.68 -6.63
N SER A 58 23.29 -1.00 -7.91
CA SER A 58 22.31 -0.68 -8.96
C SER A 58 20.97 -1.40 -8.72
N SER A 59 21.01 -2.65 -8.24
CA SER A 59 19.82 -3.42 -7.88
C SER A 59 19.08 -2.80 -6.69
N LEU A 60 19.81 -2.28 -5.70
CA LEU A 60 19.24 -1.55 -4.57
C LEU A 60 18.53 -0.26 -5.01
N PHE A 61 19.13 0.52 -5.91
CA PHE A 61 18.49 1.71 -6.48
C PHE A 61 17.16 1.36 -7.18
N LEU A 62 17.16 0.33 -8.02
CA LEU A 62 15.95 -0.13 -8.70
C LEU A 62 14.87 -0.60 -7.71
N LEU A 63 15.27 -1.28 -6.62
CA LEU A 63 14.33 -1.67 -5.57
C LEU A 63 13.73 -0.45 -4.87
N TYR A 64 14.56 0.53 -4.51
CA TYR A 64 14.10 1.79 -3.90
C TYR A 64 13.07 2.51 -4.79
N GLU A 65 13.33 2.61 -6.10
CA GLU A 65 12.40 3.22 -7.06
C GLU A 65 11.06 2.47 -7.08
N ASN A 66 11.10 1.14 -7.16
CA ASN A 66 9.89 0.31 -7.19
C ASN A 66 9.08 0.41 -5.90
N ILE A 67 9.74 0.42 -4.73
CA ILE A 67 9.05 0.58 -3.44
C ILE A 67 8.42 1.99 -3.36
N THR A 68 9.14 3.03 -3.78
CA THR A 68 8.63 4.40 -3.79
C THR A 68 7.37 4.51 -4.66
N LEU A 69 7.40 3.92 -5.86
CA LEU A 69 6.24 3.87 -6.76
C LEU A 69 5.07 3.09 -6.15
N LEU A 70 5.35 1.93 -5.53
CA LEU A 70 4.33 1.11 -4.89
C LEU A 70 3.65 1.84 -3.73
N VAL A 71 4.43 2.54 -2.90
CA VAL A 71 3.93 3.37 -1.81
C VAL A 71 3.06 4.50 -2.35
N ALA A 72 3.52 5.23 -3.36
CA ALA A 72 2.75 6.31 -3.99
C ALA A 72 1.41 5.80 -4.56
N ALA A 73 1.43 4.63 -5.22
CA ALA A 73 0.22 3.98 -5.72
C ALA A 73 -0.72 3.60 -4.57
N ALA A 74 -0.21 3.03 -3.48
CA ALA A 74 -0.99 2.65 -2.31
C ALA A 74 -1.74 3.85 -1.69
N TYR A 75 -1.06 5.00 -1.53
CA TYR A 75 -1.71 6.23 -1.06
C TYR A 75 -2.74 6.77 -2.06
N THR A 76 -2.48 6.67 -3.37
CA THR A 76 -3.43 7.08 -4.40
C THR A 76 -4.72 6.25 -4.31
N PHE A 77 -4.61 4.93 -4.20
CA PHE A 77 -5.77 4.05 -4.04
C PHE A 77 -6.52 4.30 -2.73
N HIS A 78 -5.80 4.55 -1.63
CA HIS A 78 -6.43 4.85 -0.34
C HIS A 78 -7.19 6.20 -0.35
N GLN A 79 -6.70 7.17 -1.11
CA GLN A 79 -7.31 8.50 -1.22
C GLN A 79 -8.45 8.58 -2.22
N GLN A 80 -8.64 7.58 -3.09
CA GLN A 80 -9.80 7.56 -3.97
C GLN A 80 -11.07 7.41 -3.12
N PRO A 81 -11.93 8.45 -3.04
CA PRO A 81 -13.27 8.25 -2.50
C PRO A 81 -13.92 7.26 -3.46
N GLY A 82 -14.21 6.06 -2.97
CA GLY A 82 -14.52 4.90 -3.80
C GLY A 82 -15.44 5.24 -4.98
N ASP A 83 -15.20 4.58 -6.12
CA ASP A 83 -16.17 4.47 -7.20
C ASP A 83 -17.57 4.52 -6.60
N ALA A 84 -18.27 5.63 -6.88
CA ALA A 84 -19.57 5.91 -6.29
C ALA A 84 -20.43 4.66 -6.47
N ALA A 85 -20.72 3.98 -5.36
CA ALA A 85 -21.69 2.91 -5.33
C ALA A 85 -22.93 3.43 -6.06
N PRO A 86 -23.47 2.71 -7.08
CA PRO A 86 -24.69 3.14 -7.73
C PRO A 86 -25.74 3.25 -6.64
N LYS A 87 -26.24 4.48 -6.41
CA LYS A 87 -27.35 4.73 -5.50
C LYS A 87 -28.42 3.71 -5.83
N LYS A 88 -28.66 2.74 -4.94
CA LYS A 88 -29.86 1.91 -4.99
C LYS A 88 -31.03 2.87 -4.92
N ASN A 89 -31.59 3.21 -6.08
CA ASN A 89 -32.94 3.74 -6.16
C ASN A 89 -33.86 2.60 -5.71
N SER A 90 -34.08 2.53 -4.40
CA SER A 90 -35.14 1.75 -3.80
C SER A 90 -36.46 2.37 -4.29
N GLY A 91 -37.13 1.67 -5.21
CA GLY A 91 -38.49 1.99 -5.60
C GLY A 91 -39.45 1.86 -4.40
N LYS A 92 -40.36 2.83 -4.31
CA LYS A 92 -41.69 2.81 -3.67
C LYS A 92 -42.46 3.91 -4.40
N ASN A 93 -43.64 3.75 -5.00
CA ASN A 93 -44.63 2.69 -5.00
C ASN A 93 -45.43 2.76 -6.31
N ALA A 94 -45.93 1.61 -6.74
CA ALA A 94 -46.94 1.49 -7.78
C ALA A 94 -48.37 1.77 -7.26
N LYS A 95 -49.21 2.27 -8.20
CA LYS A 95 -50.67 2.05 -8.39
C LYS A 95 -51.70 2.83 -7.55
N PRO A 96 -52.98 2.93 -8.00
CA PRO A 96 -53.60 2.66 -9.32
C PRO A 96 -54.51 3.83 -9.82
N GLY A 97 -55.08 3.68 -11.02
CA GLY A 97 -55.83 4.73 -11.72
C GLY A 97 -57.18 5.18 -11.12
N ALA A 98 -57.74 6.24 -11.71
CA ALA A 98 -59.14 6.61 -11.60
C ALA A 98 -59.58 7.36 -12.87
N GLU A 99 -60.70 6.90 -13.43
CA GLU A 99 -61.50 7.41 -14.54
C GLU A 99 -62.04 8.85 -14.32
N LYS A 100 -62.05 9.63 -15.42
CA LYS A 100 -63.11 10.51 -15.98
C LYS A 100 -63.92 11.50 -15.10
N PRO A 101 -64.44 12.61 -15.65
CA PRO A 101 -65.45 12.65 -16.74
C PRO A 101 -64.96 13.18 -18.09
#